data_AF-A0A7C3JHU3-F1
#
_entry.id   AF-A0A7C3JHU3-F1
#
_cell.length_a   1.000
_cell.length_b   1.000
_cell.length_c   1.000
_cell.angle_alpha   90.00
_cell.angle_beta   90.00
_cell.angle_gamma   90.00
#
_symmetry.space_group_name_H-M   'P 1'
#
loop_
_entity.id
_entity.type
_entity.pdbx_description
1 polymer ?
#
loop_
_entity_poly.entity_id
_entity_poly.type
_entity_poly.pdbx_seq_one_letter_code
_entity_poly.pdbx_strand_id
1 'polypeptide(L)'
;MVIDTSALVAILCDEPEAALLEAALERDTTRLISAATLLETSIVIEARFGEAGGRELDLLLHKAQIAVEPFDQEQTEIAREAYRTYGKGRHPAALNYGNCFAYALSVARGEPLLYKGEDFTKTDVRSALTPA
;
A
#
# COMPACT_ATOMS: atom_id res chain seq x y z
N MET A 1 -2.87 5.13 -9.07
CA MET A 1 -3.00 4.61 -7.69
C MET A 1 -1.65 4.40 -6.98
N VAL A 2 -1.69 4.41 -5.64
CA VAL A 2 -0.63 3.93 -4.74
C VAL A 2 -1.04 2.58 -4.15
N ILE A 3 -0.09 1.69 -3.88
CA ILE A 3 -0.34 0.32 -3.43
C ILE A 3 0.23 0.13 -2.02
N ASP A 4 -0.59 -0.39 -1.12
CA ASP A 4 -0.21 -0.75 0.25
C ASP A 4 0.27 -2.21 0.36
N THR A 5 1.05 -2.49 1.41
CA THR A 5 1.52 -3.84 1.76
C THR A 5 0.37 -4.84 1.83
N SER A 6 -0.75 -4.46 2.46
CA SER A 6 -1.91 -5.35 2.65
C SER A 6 -2.50 -5.85 1.32
N ALA A 7 -2.48 -5.03 0.27
CA ALA A 7 -2.98 -5.40 -1.05
C ALA A 7 -2.05 -6.41 -1.75
N LEU A 8 -0.74 -6.15 -1.76
CA LEU A 8 0.22 -7.08 -2.38
C LEU A 8 0.28 -8.42 -1.65
N VAL A 9 0.25 -8.41 -0.32
CA VAL A 9 0.22 -9.64 0.47
C VAL A 9 -1.03 -10.45 0.17
N ALA A 10 -2.20 -9.80 0.07
CA ALA A 10 -3.45 -10.48 -0.26
C ALA A 10 -3.41 -11.15 -1.65
N ILE A 11 -2.84 -10.48 -2.65
CA ILE A 11 -2.65 -11.04 -4.00
C ILE A 11 -1.69 -12.24 -3.94
N LEU A 12 -0.50 -12.06 -3.38
CA LEU A 12 0.54 -13.11 -3.35
C LEU A 12 0.15 -14.33 -2.51
N CYS A 13 -0.74 -14.14 -1.53
CA CYS A 13 -1.25 -15.22 -0.68
C CYS A 13 -2.56 -15.84 -1.19
N ASP A 14 -3.05 -15.45 -2.38
CA ASP A 14 -4.33 -15.89 -2.94
C ASP A 14 -5.49 -15.75 -1.94
N GLU A 15 -5.55 -14.61 -1.27
CA GLU A 15 -6.61 -14.31 -0.32
C GLU A 15 -7.94 -14.05 -1.06
N PRO A 16 -9.11 -14.16 -0.39
CA PRO A 16 -10.41 -14.02 -1.05
C PRO A 16 -10.61 -12.72 -1.85
N GLU A 17 -9.93 -11.64 -1.45
CA GLU A 17 -9.98 -10.33 -2.12
C GLU A 17 -9.01 -10.19 -3.30
N ALA A 18 -8.13 -11.17 -3.57
CA ALA A 18 -7.06 -11.09 -4.57
C ALA A 18 -7.59 -10.70 -5.95
N ALA A 19 -8.62 -11.39 -6.46
CA ALA A 19 -9.19 -11.11 -7.77
C ALA A 19 -9.73 -9.66 -7.91
N LEU A 20 -10.27 -9.09 -6.82
CA LEU A 20 -10.74 -7.71 -6.81
C LEU A 20 -9.57 -6.72 -6.87
N LEU A 21 -8.50 -7.00 -6.13
CA LEU A 21 -7.29 -6.17 -6.08
C LEU A 21 -6.53 -6.21 -7.42
N GLU A 22 -6.41 -7.39 -8.02
CA GLU A 22 -5.83 -7.59 -9.36
C GLU A 22 -6.60 -6.81 -10.42
N ALA A 23 -7.94 -6.91 -10.42
CA ALA A 23 -8.78 -6.15 -11.35
C ALA A 23 -8.61 -4.63 -11.17
N ALA A 24 -8.36 -4.14 -9.95
CA ALA A 24 -8.05 -2.74 -9.73
C ALA A 24 -6.68 -2.37 -10.32
N LEU A 25 -5.64 -3.19 -10.09
CA LEU A 25 -4.30 -2.99 -10.67
C LEU A 25 -4.29 -3.00 -12.20
N GLU A 26 -5.12 -3.81 -12.84
CA GLU A 26 -5.21 -3.86 -14.30
C GLU A 26 -5.86 -2.61 -14.90
N ARG A 27 -6.78 -1.98 -14.17
CA ARG A 27 -7.55 -0.82 -14.65
C ARG A 27 -6.79 0.49 -14.59
N ASP A 28 -5.78 0.61 -13.73
CA ASP A 28 -5.02 1.85 -13.54
C ASP A 28 -3.66 1.77 -14.22
N THR A 29 -3.35 2.76 -15.04
CA THR A 29 -2.07 2.86 -15.74
C THR A 29 -0.95 3.37 -14.83
N THR A 30 -1.30 4.12 -13.77
CA THR A 30 -0.34 4.67 -12.82
C THR A 30 -0.36 3.81 -11.56
N ARG A 31 0.76 3.12 -11.28
CA ARG A 31 0.87 2.23 -10.13
C ARG A 31 2.15 2.52 -9.39
N LEU A 32 2.01 3.03 -8.18
CA LEU A 32 3.13 3.49 -7.35
C LEU A 32 3.19 2.69 -6.06
N ILE A 33 4.38 2.45 -5.55
CA ILE A 33 4.61 1.92 -4.21
C ILE A 33 5.73 2.69 -3.53
N SER A 34 5.59 2.98 -2.23
CA SER A 34 6.70 3.56 -1.47
C SER A 34 7.80 2.51 -1.29
N ALA A 35 9.07 2.90 -1.41
CA ALA A 35 10.19 2.03 -1.14
C ALA A 35 10.13 1.39 0.26
N ALA A 36 9.58 2.10 1.25
CA ALA A 36 9.40 1.58 2.61
C ALA A 36 8.27 0.53 2.68
N THR A 37 7.15 0.75 1.98
CA THR A 37 6.05 -0.23 1.85
C THR A 37 6.50 -1.47 1.09
N LEU A 38 7.32 -1.31 0.05
CA LEU A 38 7.94 -2.45 -0.64
C LEU A 38 8.81 -3.27 0.32
N LEU A 39 9.69 -2.63 1.10
CA LEU A 39 10.51 -3.34 2.09
C LEU A 39 9.66 -4.10 3.11
N GLU A 40 8.59 -3.49 3.63
CA GLU A 40 7.66 -4.15 4.54
C GLU A 40 7.03 -5.39 3.87
N THR A 41 6.56 -5.25 2.63
CA THR A 41 5.99 -6.35 1.85
C THR A 41 7.01 -7.48 1.67
N SER A 42 8.25 -7.16 1.28
CA SER A 42 9.32 -8.14 1.12
C SER A 42 9.60 -8.90 2.42
N ILE A 43 9.68 -8.21 3.56
CA ILE A 43 9.89 -8.85 4.87
C ILE A 43 8.76 -9.81 5.20
N VAL A 44 7.50 -9.41 4.99
CA VAL A 44 6.33 -10.26 5.28
C VAL A 44 6.31 -11.50 4.39
N ILE A 45 6.53 -11.32 3.09
CA ILE A 45 6.47 -12.40 2.11
C ILE A 45 7.64 -13.37 2.29
N GLU A 46 8.86 -12.89 2.47
CA GLU A 46 10.03 -13.75 2.68
C GLU A 46 10.01 -14.44 4.04
N ALA A 47 9.46 -13.81 5.09
CA ALA A 47 9.24 -14.50 6.37
C ALA A 47 8.28 -15.68 6.24
N ARG A 48 7.29 -15.60 5.32
CA ARG A 48 6.27 -16.63 5.12
C ARG A 48 6.67 -17.72 4.13
N PHE A 49 7.38 -17.35 3.05
CA PHE A 49 7.64 -18.23 1.91
C PHE A 49 9.13 -18.32 1.51
N GLY A 50 10.02 -17.67 2.26
CA GLY A 50 11.44 -17.58 1.95
C GLY A 50 11.74 -16.78 0.67
N GLU A 51 12.96 -16.91 0.16
CA GLU A 51 13.41 -16.23 -1.07
C GLU A 51 12.55 -16.55 -2.31
N ALA A 52 11.85 -17.70 -2.31
CA ALA A 52 10.91 -18.02 -3.39
C ALA A 52 9.74 -17.04 -3.44
N GLY A 53 9.20 -16.64 -2.28
CA GLY A 53 8.18 -15.60 -2.20
C GLY A 53 8.69 -14.23 -2.66
N GLY A 54 9.93 -13.87 -2.28
CA GLY A 54 10.58 -12.64 -2.75
C GLY A 54 10.65 -12.56 -4.29
N ARG A 55 11.00 -13.68 -4.95
CA ARG A 55 11.01 -13.75 -6.42
C ARG A 55 9.62 -13.57 -7.05
N GLU A 56 8.57 -14.11 -6.43
CA GLU A 56 7.19 -13.90 -6.91
C GLU A 56 6.75 -12.45 -6.73
N LEU A 57 7.14 -11.79 -5.64
CA LEU A 57 6.93 -10.35 -5.44
C LEU A 57 7.64 -9.54 -6.54
N ASP A 58 8.91 -9.83 -6.83
CA ASP A 58 9.67 -9.15 -7.90
C ASP A 58 8.99 -9.33 -9.27
N LEU A 59 8.53 -10.55 -9.57
CA LEU A 59 7.80 -10.85 -10.79
C LEU A 59 6.48 -10.07 -10.88
N LEU A 60 5.74 -9.97 -9.77
CA LEU A 60 4.51 -9.19 -9.69
C LEU A 60 4.78 -7.70 -9.95
N LEU A 61 5.75 -7.09 -9.27
CA LEU A 61 6.13 -5.69 -9.46
C LEU A 61 6.50 -5.40 -10.91
N HIS A 62 7.28 -6.29 -11.52
CA HIS A 62 7.68 -6.17 -12.92
C HIS A 62 6.48 -6.32 -13.87
N LYS A 63 5.66 -7.37 -13.73
CA LYS A 63 4.50 -7.59 -14.63
C LYS A 63 3.46 -6.49 -14.51
N ALA A 64 3.17 -6.05 -13.29
CA ALA A 64 2.25 -4.96 -13.02
C ALA A 64 2.88 -3.58 -13.22
N GLN A 65 4.14 -3.48 -13.68
CA GLN A 65 4.83 -2.21 -13.94
C GLN A 65 4.67 -1.21 -12.79
N ILE A 66 4.84 -1.69 -11.55
CA ILE A 66 4.70 -0.88 -10.34
C ILE A 66 5.98 -0.08 -10.16
N ALA A 67 5.87 1.25 -10.17
CA ALA A 67 7.00 2.14 -9.96
C ALA A 67 7.27 2.33 -8.46
N VAL A 68 8.54 2.17 -8.07
CA VAL A 68 8.98 2.37 -6.68
C VAL A 68 9.39 3.83 -6.49
N GLU A 69 8.71 4.51 -5.57
CA GLU A 69 8.98 5.91 -5.23
C GLU A 69 9.79 6.00 -3.92
N PRO A 70 10.82 6.86 -3.85
CA PRO A 70 11.56 7.08 -2.62
C PRO A 70 10.68 7.74 -1.55
N PHE A 71 10.96 7.48 -0.27
CA PHE A 71 10.34 8.20 0.84
C PHE A 71 11.21 9.40 1.23
N ASP A 72 10.67 10.60 1.04
CA ASP A 72 11.39 11.87 1.19
C ASP A 72 10.86 12.72 2.35
N GLN A 73 11.39 13.95 2.46
CA GLN A 73 11.04 14.88 3.53
C GLN A 73 9.56 15.34 3.46
N GLU A 74 9.03 15.56 2.26
CA GLU A 74 7.63 15.95 2.06
C GLU A 74 6.69 14.85 2.58
N GLN A 75 6.94 13.60 2.15
CA GLN A 75 6.17 12.46 2.63
C GLN A 75 6.31 12.24 4.14
N THR A 76 7.49 12.55 4.72
CA THR A 76 7.70 12.50 6.17
C THR A 76 6.78 13.47 6.93
N GLU A 77 6.62 14.69 6.43
CA GLU A 77 5.77 15.71 7.05
C GLU A 77 4.29 15.33 6.97
N ILE A 78 3.85 14.85 5.80
CA ILE A 78 2.50 14.33 5.57
C ILE A 78 2.20 13.15 6.51
N ALA A 79 3.08 12.15 6.54
CA ALA A 79 2.95 10.98 7.43
C ALA A 79 2.83 11.39 8.90
N ARG A 80 3.64 12.37 9.33
CA ARG A 80 3.64 12.85 10.71
C ARG A 80 2.33 13.52 11.08
N GLU A 81 1.76 14.31 10.18
CA GLU A 81 0.45 14.93 10.38
C GLU A 81 -0.66 13.88 10.40
N ALA A 82 -0.66 12.97 9.43
CA ALA A 82 -1.59 11.86 9.35
C ALA A 82 -1.62 11.02 10.64
N TYR A 83 -0.45 10.69 11.20
CA TYR A 83 -0.39 9.91 12.44
C TYR A 83 -0.90 10.67 13.67
N ARG A 84 -0.82 12.01 13.68
CA ARG A 84 -1.43 12.81 14.75
C ARG A 84 -2.95 12.76 14.68
N THR A 85 -3.51 12.79 13.47
CA THR A 85 -4.96 12.82 13.22
C THR A 85 -5.59 11.44 13.29
N TYR A 86 -4.96 10.43 12.67
CA TYR A 86 -5.53 9.10 12.41
C TYR A 86 -4.82 7.96 13.16
N GLY A 87 -3.75 8.25 13.90
CA GLY A 87 -2.87 7.24 14.48
C GLY A 87 -3.52 6.32 15.52
N LYS A 88 -2.98 5.11 15.63
CA LYS A 88 -3.37 4.09 16.63
C LYS A 88 -3.31 4.65 18.05
N GLY A 89 -4.38 4.39 18.82
CA GLY A 89 -4.56 4.89 20.19
C GLY A 89 -5.10 6.32 20.29
N ARG A 90 -5.31 7.01 19.16
CA ARG A 90 -5.87 8.37 19.11
C ARG A 90 -7.14 8.47 18.27
N HIS A 91 -7.24 7.70 17.20
CA HIS A 91 -8.37 7.73 16.26
C HIS A 91 -8.87 6.32 15.90
N PRO A 92 -10.17 6.14 15.59
CA PRO A 92 -10.71 4.85 15.16
C PRO A 92 -10.11 4.24 13.88
N ALA A 93 -9.49 5.06 13.01
CA ALA A 93 -8.74 4.59 11.85
C ALA A 93 -7.49 3.77 12.24
N ALA A 94 -6.92 4.09 13.40
CA ALA A 94 -5.80 3.40 14.00
C ALA A 94 -4.58 3.20 13.08
N LEU A 95 -4.25 4.22 12.28
CA LEU A 95 -3.10 4.24 11.37
C LEU A 95 -1.83 3.84 12.13
N ASN A 96 -1.11 2.84 11.63
CA ASN A 96 0.15 2.35 12.20
C ASN A 96 1.38 2.95 11.47
N TYR A 97 2.59 2.62 11.91
CA TYR A 97 3.83 3.15 11.32
C TYR A 97 4.03 2.74 9.84
N GLY A 98 3.73 1.50 9.47
CA GLY A 98 3.85 1.03 8.08
C GLY A 98 2.85 1.72 7.16
N ASN A 99 1.60 1.83 7.61
CA ASN A 99 0.52 2.47 6.86
C ASN A 99 0.83 3.96 6.54
N CYS A 100 1.67 4.63 7.34
CA CYS A 100 2.08 6.01 7.08
C CYS A 100 2.77 6.19 5.72
N PHE A 101 3.54 5.21 5.25
CA PHE A 101 4.30 5.33 4.00
C PHE A 101 3.38 5.32 2.78
N ALA A 102 2.47 4.36 2.73
CA ALA A 102 1.48 4.25 1.67
C ALA A 102 0.50 5.44 1.68
N TYR A 103 0.07 5.86 2.88
CA TYR A 103 -0.75 7.06 3.06
C TYR A 103 -0.04 8.31 2.52
N ALA A 104 1.21 8.54 2.94
CA ALA A 104 1.92 9.77 2.58
C ALA A 104 2.20 9.85 1.08
N LEU A 105 2.57 8.73 0.44
CA LEU A 105 2.74 8.70 -1.00
C LEU A 105 1.41 8.95 -1.74
N SER A 106 0.30 8.38 -1.26
CA SER A 106 -1.05 8.61 -1.81
C SER A 106 -1.42 10.09 -1.79
N VAL A 107 -1.22 10.75 -0.65
CA VAL A 107 -1.48 12.19 -0.50
C VAL A 107 -0.51 13.04 -1.34
N ALA A 108 0.80 12.77 -1.29
CA ALA A 108 1.81 13.55 -2.01
C ALA A 108 1.63 13.49 -3.54
N ARG A 109 1.11 12.38 -4.07
CA ARG A 109 0.87 12.20 -5.51
C ARG A 109 -0.58 12.48 -5.92
N GLY A 110 -1.48 12.68 -4.96
CA GLY A 110 -2.92 12.84 -5.22
C GLY A 110 -3.61 11.59 -5.77
N GLU A 111 -2.98 10.43 -5.63
CA GLU A 111 -3.40 9.16 -6.21
C GLU A 111 -4.22 8.33 -5.21
N PRO A 112 -5.27 7.60 -5.63
CA PRO A 112 -6.04 6.74 -4.74
C PRO A 112 -5.19 5.59 -4.21
N LEU A 113 -5.50 5.09 -3.01
CA LEU A 113 -4.78 4.02 -2.33
C LEU A 113 -5.48 2.67 -2.50
N LEU A 114 -4.75 1.67 -2.96
CA LEU A 114 -5.18 0.27 -3.01
C LEU A 114 -4.71 -0.44 -1.75
N TYR A 115 -5.65 -0.90 -0.94
CA TYR A 115 -5.41 -1.59 0.33
C TYR A 115 -6.49 -2.63 0.59
N LYS A 116 -6.18 -3.58 1.48
CA LYS A 116 -7.16 -4.52 2.02
C LYS A 116 -7.58 -4.09 3.44
N GLY A 117 -8.84 -4.34 3.80
CA GLY A 117 -9.34 -4.16 5.16
C GLY A 117 -9.87 -2.75 5.45
N GLU A 118 -9.84 -2.34 6.72
CA GLU A 118 -10.46 -1.09 7.18
C GLU A 118 -9.46 0.02 7.53
N ASP A 119 -8.16 -0.26 7.46
CA ASP A 119 -7.07 0.59 7.99
C ASP A 119 -7.07 2.03 7.48
N PHE A 120 -7.58 2.26 6.27
CA PHE A 120 -7.64 3.59 5.65
C PHE A 120 -9.07 4.11 5.48
N THR A 121 -10.10 3.33 5.84
CA THR A 121 -11.52 3.67 5.60
C THR A 121 -12.01 4.90 6.38
N LYS A 122 -11.34 5.22 7.49
CA LYS A 122 -11.64 6.37 8.35
C LYS A 122 -10.56 7.45 8.25
N THR A 123 -9.85 7.47 7.13
CA THR A 123 -8.91 8.53 6.77
C THR A 123 -9.50 9.35 5.62
N ASP A 124 -8.77 10.37 5.18
CA ASP A 124 -9.12 11.23 4.06
C ASP A 124 -8.58 10.74 2.70
N VAL A 125 -7.79 9.67 2.65
CA VAL A 125 -7.33 9.10 1.37
C VAL A 125 -8.47 8.41 0.62
N ARG A 126 -8.48 8.55 -0.70
CA ARG A 126 -9.45 7.89 -1.58
C ARG A 126 -9.06 6.43 -1.77
N SER A 127 -10.01 5.51 -1.60
CA SER A 127 -9.79 4.10 -1.93
C SER A 127 -9.78 3.89 -3.44
N ALA A 128 -8.85 3.07 -3.94
CA ALA A 128 -8.80 2.63 -5.33
C ALA A 128 -9.83 1.52 -5.65
N LEU A 129 -10.46 0.93 -4.64
CA LEU A 129 -11.49 -0.11 -4.82
C LEU A 129 -12.89 0.46 -5.07
N THR A 130 -13.13 1.70 -4.67
CA THR A 130 -14.41 2.37 -4.91
C THR A 130 -14.33 3.16 -6.22
N PRO A 131 -15.20 2.90 -7.22
CA PRO A 131 -15.27 3.76 -8.40
C PRO A 131 -15.58 5.20 -8.00
N ALA A 132 -14.89 6.16 -8.63
CA ALA A 132 -15.19 7.58 -8.52
C ALA A 132 -16.57 7.91 -9.12
#